data_AF-G1XPM5-F1
#
_entry.id   AF-G1XPM5-F1
#
_cell.length_a   1.000
_cell.length_b   1.000
_cell.length_c   1.000
_cell.angle_alpha   90.00
_cell.angle_beta   90.00
_cell.angle_gamma   90.00
#
_symmetry.space_group_name_H-M   'P 1'
#
loop_
_entity.id
_entity.type
_entity.pdbx_description
1 polymer ?
#
loop_
_entity_poly.entity_id
_entity_poly.type
_entity_poly.pdbx_seq_one_letter_code
_entity_poly.pdbx_strand_id
1 'polypeptide(L)'
;MGLENGHYRIVNAHSGTAIDASGTDEGVVHGWERHDGSNQHWIVSENDGKWEIRNVAFGLFLRPASENHSDIHDGTELIISDSPYGWHVYEDEDDDTYRLYVPEFHRPITVDLAEGGNPRNGTPILLWEKVDENRNQVWKFERLDD
;
A
#
# COMPACT_ATOMS: atom_id res chain seq x y z
N MET A 1 -8.15 12.02 -12.60
CA MET A 1 -9.27 12.19 -11.65
C MET A 1 -8.72 11.72 -10.31
N GLY A 2 -9.09 12.36 -9.21
CA GLY A 2 -8.60 11.98 -7.89
C GLY A 2 -9.00 10.56 -7.49
N LEU A 3 -8.30 9.99 -6.52
CA LEU A 3 -8.71 8.73 -5.90
C LEU A 3 -10.13 8.89 -5.33
N GLU A 4 -10.97 7.86 -5.48
CA GLU A 4 -12.34 7.85 -4.98
C GLU A 4 -12.58 6.67 -4.03
N ASN A 5 -13.61 6.76 -3.19
CA ASN A 5 -14.05 5.63 -2.39
C ASN A 5 -14.48 4.47 -3.30
N GLY A 6 -14.06 3.25 -2.97
CA GLY A 6 -14.40 2.09 -3.78
C GLY A 6 -13.59 0.84 -3.48
N HIS A 7 -13.75 -0.13 -4.38
CA HIS A 7 -13.08 -1.43 -4.34
C HIS A 7 -11.95 -1.45 -5.37
N TYR A 8 -10.75 -1.84 -4.94
CA TYR A 8 -9.54 -1.72 -5.75
C TYR A 8 -8.63 -2.93 -5.63
N ARG A 9 -7.88 -3.19 -6.69
CA ARG A 9 -6.61 -3.88 -6.66
C ARG A 9 -5.50 -2.82 -6.71
N ILE A 10 -4.54 -2.89 -5.80
CA ILE A 10 -3.43 -1.91 -5.73
C ILE A 10 -2.17 -2.57 -6.28
N VAL A 11 -1.66 -2.06 -7.40
CA VAL A 11 -0.61 -2.71 -8.21
C VAL A 11 0.64 -1.85 -8.25
N ASN A 12 1.79 -2.45 -7.97
CA ASN A 12 3.06 -1.74 -8.09
C ASN A 12 3.35 -1.36 -9.54
N ALA A 13 3.62 -0.08 -9.80
CA ALA A 13 3.79 0.45 -11.14
C ALA A 13 5.14 0.08 -11.79
N HIS A 14 6.07 -0.52 -11.04
CA HIS A 14 7.32 -1.07 -11.57
C HIS A 14 7.22 -2.56 -11.88
N SER A 15 6.80 -3.38 -10.90
CA SER A 15 6.83 -4.84 -11.02
C SER A 15 5.56 -5.45 -11.61
N GLY A 16 4.42 -4.77 -11.50
CA GLY A 16 3.09 -5.30 -11.82
C GLY A 16 2.52 -6.29 -10.78
N THR A 17 3.19 -6.49 -9.64
CA THR A 17 2.65 -7.27 -8.50
C THR A 17 1.66 -6.46 -7.68
N ALA A 18 0.70 -7.13 -7.05
CA ALA A 18 -0.27 -6.48 -6.17
C ALA A 18 0.24 -6.35 -4.73
N ILE A 19 -0.31 -5.41 -3.98
CA ILE A 19 -0.33 -5.47 -2.51
C ILE A 19 -1.23 -6.65 -2.12
N ASP A 20 -0.62 -7.69 -1.55
CA ASP A 20 -1.27 -8.94 -1.15
C ASP A 20 -1.10 -9.10 0.37
N ALA A 21 -2.22 -9.34 1.06
CA ALA A 21 -2.19 -9.81 2.44
C ALA A 21 -2.03 -11.33 2.46
N SER A 22 -0.99 -11.83 3.12
CA SER A 22 -0.67 -13.26 3.09
C SER A 22 -1.81 -14.11 3.67
N GLY A 23 -2.20 -15.15 2.93
CA GLY A 23 -3.18 -16.14 3.38
C GLY A 23 -2.59 -17.20 4.31
N THR A 24 -1.27 -17.28 4.43
CA THR A 24 -0.55 -18.30 5.22
C THR A 24 0.21 -17.72 6.41
N ASP A 25 0.62 -16.45 6.32
CA ASP A 25 1.41 -15.77 7.34
C ASP A 25 0.58 -14.62 7.91
N GLU A 26 0.11 -14.79 9.14
CA GLU A 26 -0.82 -13.87 9.77
C GLU A 26 -0.28 -12.44 9.80
N GLY A 27 -1.08 -11.50 9.30
CA GLY A 27 -0.76 -10.06 9.33
C GLY A 27 0.26 -9.59 8.29
N VAL A 28 0.92 -10.48 7.57
CA VAL A 28 1.98 -10.14 6.60
C VAL A 28 1.40 -9.50 5.34
N VAL A 29 2.06 -8.44 4.86
CA VAL A 29 1.78 -7.81 3.57
C VAL A 29 3.03 -7.86 2.69
N HIS A 30 2.86 -8.30 1.44
CA HIS A 30 3.95 -8.49 0.48
C HIS A 30 3.49 -8.23 -0.96
N GLY A 31 4.44 -8.11 -1.86
CA GLY A 31 4.22 -8.14 -3.29
C GLY A 31 3.95 -9.57 -3.76
N TRP A 32 2.87 -9.76 -4.51
CA TRP A 32 2.53 -11.06 -5.10
C TRP A 32 1.98 -10.91 -6.51
N GLU A 33 2.20 -11.91 -7.36
CA GLU A 33 1.59 -11.96 -8.68
C GLU A 33 0.06 -11.82 -8.58
N ARG A 34 -0.55 -11.12 -9.54
CA ARG A 34 -1.99 -10.89 -9.52
C ARG A 34 -2.73 -12.21 -9.74
N HIS A 35 -3.63 -12.56 -8.82
CA HIS A 35 -4.44 -13.78 -8.90
C HIS A 35 -5.92 -13.55 -8.58
N ASP A 36 -6.33 -12.28 -8.38
CA ASP A 36 -7.72 -11.87 -8.11
C ASP A 36 -8.35 -12.54 -6.88
N GLY A 37 -7.53 -13.02 -5.96
CA GLY A 37 -7.96 -13.43 -4.63
C GLY A 37 -8.41 -12.22 -3.81
N SER A 38 -9.41 -12.41 -2.95
CA SER A 38 -9.93 -11.36 -2.07
C SER A 38 -8.89 -10.77 -1.11
N ASN A 39 -7.76 -11.45 -0.90
CA ASN A 39 -6.63 -10.96 -0.13
C ASN A 39 -5.74 -9.95 -0.90
N GLN A 40 -5.96 -9.78 -2.21
CA GLN A 40 -5.39 -8.71 -3.06
C GLN A 40 -6.37 -7.57 -3.33
N HIS A 41 -7.55 -7.65 -2.75
CA HIS A 41 -8.64 -6.71 -2.95
C HIS A 41 -8.80 -5.82 -1.72
N TRP A 42 -9.03 -4.54 -1.95
CA TRP A 42 -9.00 -3.51 -0.92
C TRP A 42 -10.21 -2.58 -1.05
N ILE A 43 -10.91 -2.36 0.05
CA ILE A 43 -11.88 -1.28 0.17
C ILE A 43 -11.10 -0.03 0.59
N VAL A 44 -11.16 1.00 -0.25
CA VAL A 44 -10.48 2.27 -0.07
C VAL A 44 -11.52 3.32 0.24
N SER A 45 -11.34 4.05 1.34
CA SER A 45 -12.26 5.09 1.78
C SER A 45 -11.55 6.29 2.37
N GLU A 46 -11.97 7.47 1.97
CA GLU A 46 -11.53 8.74 2.55
C GLU A 46 -12.26 9.03 3.86
N ASN A 47 -11.50 9.48 4.85
CA ASN A 47 -11.97 9.97 6.15
C ASN A 47 -11.11 11.17 6.57
N ASP A 48 -11.72 12.35 6.70
CA ASP A 48 -11.06 13.60 7.11
C ASP A 48 -9.74 13.90 6.34
N GLY A 49 -9.75 13.71 5.00
CA GLY A 49 -8.58 13.98 4.15
C GLY A 49 -7.49 12.91 4.17
N LYS A 50 -7.72 11.78 4.86
CA LYS A 50 -6.83 10.62 4.89
C LYS A 50 -7.53 9.40 4.31
N TRP A 51 -6.77 8.46 3.76
CA TRP A 51 -7.29 7.26 3.12
C TRP A 51 -7.08 6.03 3.99
N GLU A 52 -8.16 5.34 4.32
CA GLU A 52 -8.13 4.03 4.94
C GLU A 52 -8.19 2.95 3.85
N ILE A 53 -7.39 1.90 4.01
CA ILE A 53 -7.25 0.83 3.02
C ILE A 53 -7.49 -0.50 3.74
N ARG A 54 -8.65 -1.11 3.53
CA ARG A 54 -9.12 -2.30 4.25
C ARG A 54 -9.13 -3.52 3.35
N ASN A 55 -8.44 -4.57 3.75
CA ASN A 55 -8.39 -5.82 3.02
C ASN A 55 -9.77 -6.50 2.99
N VAL A 56 -10.19 -7.01 1.82
CA VAL A 56 -11.51 -7.65 1.66
C VAL A 56 -11.56 -9.04 2.30
N ALA A 57 -10.50 -9.84 2.21
CA ALA A 57 -10.49 -11.19 2.81
C ALA A 57 -10.55 -11.17 4.34
N PHE A 58 -9.77 -10.27 4.95
CA PHE A 58 -9.57 -10.26 6.40
C PHE A 58 -10.36 -9.18 7.14
N GLY A 59 -10.82 -8.15 6.43
CA GLY A 59 -11.48 -7.00 7.04
C GLY A 59 -10.56 -6.17 7.94
N LEU A 60 -9.24 -6.26 7.74
CA LEU A 60 -8.18 -5.56 8.49
C LEU A 60 -7.54 -4.46 7.61
N PHE A 61 -6.91 -3.48 8.23
CA PHE A 61 -6.40 -2.27 7.58
C PHE A 61 -4.90 -2.35 7.30
N LEU A 62 -4.50 -1.98 6.08
CA LEU A 62 -3.10 -1.80 5.68
C LEU A 62 -2.49 -0.62 6.43
N ARG A 63 -1.40 -0.87 7.14
CA ARG A 63 -0.74 0.11 7.99
C ARG A 63 0.75 -0.21 8.17
N PRO A 64 1.57 0.75 8.64
CA PRO A 64 2.90 0.43 9.14
C PRO A 64 2.84 -0.48 10.37
N ALA A 65 3.88 -1.30 10.56
CA ALA A 65 4.03 -2.14 11.75
C ALA A 65 4.10 -1.34 13.06
N SER A 66 4.49 -0.07 13.01
CA SER A 66 4.39 0.88 14.13
C SER A 66 3.79 2.21 13.67
N GLU A 67 2.84 2.73 14.46
CA GLU A 67 2.29 4.09 14.29
C GLU A 67 3.09 5.16 15.03
N ASN A 68 3.95 4.74 15.95
CA ASN A 68 4.78 5.68 16.68
C ASN A 68 5.89 6.19 15.75
N HIS A 69 5.85 7.48 15.42
CA HIS A 69 6.82 8.09 14.50
C HIS A 69 8.29 7.89 14.93
N SER A 70 8.58 7.69 16.23
CA SER A 70 9.96 7.39 16.65
C SER A 70 10.47 6.02 16.18
N ASP A 71 9.57 5.11 15.86
CA ASP A 71 9.87 3.72 15.51
C ASP A 71 9.75 3.48 13.99
N ILE A 72 9.28 4.48 13.24
CA ILE A 72 9.22 4.46 11.78
C ILE A 72 10.58 4.84 11.20
N HIS A 73 11.10 3.99 10.32
CA HIS A 73 12.34 4.20 9.59
C HIS A 73 12.29 3.51 8.22
N ASP A 74 13.32 3.70 7.40
CA ASP A 74 13.45 2.96 6.15
C ASP A 74 13.54 1.46 6.46
N GLY A 75 12.66 0.67 5.83
CA GLY A 75 12.51 -0.76 6.09
C GLY A 75 11.44 -1.11 7.12
N THR A 76 10.70 -0.16 7.69
CA THR A 76 9.52 -0.49 8.51
C THR A 76 8.50 -1.23 7.66
N GLU A 77 8.16 -2.47 8.03
CA GLU A 77 7.23 -3.31 7.29
C GLU A 77 5.80 -2.76 7.31
N LEU A 78 5.02 -3.09 6.27
CA LEU A 78 3.57 -2.97 6.32
C LEU A 78 2.94 -4.27 6.80
N ILE A 79 1.82 -4.12 7.51
CA ILE A 79 1.00 -5.21 8.01
C ILE A 79 -0.48 -4.91 7.76
N ILE A 80 -1.34 -5.89 8.00
CA ILE A 80 -2.76 -5.65 8.25
C ILE A 80 -3.10 -5.81 9.74
N SER A 81 -3.90 -4.89 10.29
CA SER A 81 -4.40 -4.98 11.67
C SER A 81 -5.82 -4.42 11.83
N ASP A 82 -6.44 -4.62 13.00
CA ASP A 82 -7.81 -4.20 13.29
C ASP A 82 -7.98 -2.68 13.46
N SER A 83 -6.90 -1.97 13.81
CA SER A 83 -6.89 -0.51 13.96
C SER A 83 -6.73 0.18 12.59
N PRO A 84 -7.71 1.02 12.18
CA PRO A 84 -7.62 1.81 10.96
C PRO A 84 -6.38 2.71 10.95
N TYR A 85 -5.82 2.92 9.77
CA TYR A 85 -4.71 3.83 9.55
C TYR A 85 -5.02 4.72 8.35
N GLY A 86 -5.00 6.03 8.57
CA GLY A 86 -5.24 7.01 7.52
C GLY A 86 -3.94 7.37 6.82
N TRP A 87 -3.80 7.04 5.54
CA TRP A 87 -2.67 7.41 4.70
C TRP A 87 -2.88 8.80 4.07
N HIS A 88 -1.80 9.56 3.87
CA HIS A 88 -1.82 10.64 2.88
C HIS A 88 -1.55 10.02 1.50
N VAL A 89 -2.45 10.22 0.55
CA VAL A 89 -2.34 9.64 -0.80
C VAL A 89 -2.34 10.76 -1.81
N TYR A 90 -1.27 10.86 -2.60
CA TYR A 90 -1.11 11.89 -3.62
C TYR A 90 -0.92 11.25 -4.99
N GLU A 91 -1.53 11.85 -6.01
CA GLU A 91 -1.37 11.46 -7.42
C GLU A 91 0.10 11.50 -7.84
N ASP A 92 0.47 10.55 -8.70
CA ASP A 92 1.75 10.51 -9.39
C ASP A 92 1.60 10.90 -10.88
N GLU A 93 2.67 10.80 -11.68
CA GLU A 93 2.66 11.32 -13.05
C GLU A 93 1.71 10.57 -14.01
N ASP A 94 1.44 9.29 -13.77
CA ASP A 94 0.57 8.47 -14.61
C ASP A 94 -0.87 8.42 -14.09
N ASP A 95 -1.82 8.18 -15.00
CA ASP A 95 -3.23 8.01 -14.66
C ASP A 95 -3.45 6.90 -13.61
N ASP A 96 -4.25 7.22 -12.61
CA ASP A 96 -4.63 6.35 -11.49
C ASP A 96 -3.44 5.78 -10.70
N THR A 97 -2.29 6.44 -10.76
CA THR A 97 -1.12 6.10 -9.95
C THR A 97 -0.91 7.08 -8.81
N TYR A 98 -0.47 6.55 -7.67
CA TYR A 98 -0.38 7.30 -6.43
C TYR A 98 0.83 6.86 -5.62
N ARG A 99 1.25 7.73 -4.71
CA ARG A 99 2.17 7.42 -3.61
C ARG A 99 1.43 7.52 -2.28
N LEU A 100 1.60 6.53 -1.41
CA LEU A 100 1.02 6.48 -0.07
C LEU A 100 2.09 6.90 0.94
N TYR A 101 1.78 7.91 1.76
CA TYR A 101 2.69 8.53 2.71
C TYR A 101 2.23 8.32 4.14
N VAL A 102 3.20 8.12 5.05
CA VAL A 102 2.97 8.30 6.48
C VAL A 102 2.63 9.77 6.74
N PRO A 103 1.44 10.09 7.27
CA PRO A 103 1.05 11.46 7.56
C PRO A 103 1.95 12.12 8.61
N GLU A 104 2.13 13.44 8.49
CA GLU A 104 2.85 14.27 9.47
C GLU A 104 4.23 13.74 9.88
N PHE A 105 4.89 12.97 9.01
CA PHE A 105 6.24 12.48 9.22
C PHE A 105 7.26 13.60 8.90
N HIS A 106 8.39 13.61 9.60
CA HIS A 106 9.37 14.70 9.51
C HIS A 106 10.13 14.77 8.16
N ARG A 107 9.89 13.79 7.27
CA ARG A 107 10.39 13.68 5.90
C ARG A 107 9.37 12.87 5.07
N PRO A 108 9.38 12.94 3.74
CA PRO A 108 8.53 12.08 2.93
C PRO A 108 9.01 10.62 3.01
N ILE A 109 8.20 9.75 3.60
CA ILE A 109 8.40 8.31 3.63
C ILE A 109 7.14 7.64 3.05
N THR A 110 7.34 6.73 2.10
CA THR A 110 6.27 6.16 1.28
C THR A 110 6.29 4.64 1.28
N VAL A 111 5.17 4.05 0.88
CA VAL A 111 5.07 2.61 0.62
C VAL A 111 5.93 2.22 -0.59
N ASP A 112 6.81 1.25 -0.40
CA ASP A 112 7.85 0.80 -1.32
C ASP A 112 7.81 -0.74 -1.45
N LEU A 113 7.82 -1.25 -2.68
CA LEU A 113 8.09 -2.65 -2.94
C LEU A 113 9.60 -2.87 -2.92
N ALA A 114 10.06 -3.68 -1.95
CA ALA A 114 11.47 -3.83 -1.62
C ALA A 114 12.35 -4.29 -2.78
N GLU A 115 13.67 -4.18 -2.56
CA GLU A 115 14.71 -4.62 -3.51
C GLU A 115 14.58 -3.96 -4.89
N GLY A 116 14.12 -2.70 -4.92
CA GLY A 116 13.91 -1.96 -6.16
C GLY A 116 12.70 -2.42 -6.97
N GLY A 117 11.68 -3.00 -6.31
CA GLY A 117 10.48 -3.50 -6.97
C GLY A 117 10.64 -4.93 -7.49
N ASN A 118 11.27 -5.82 -6.71
CA ASN A 118 11.45 -7.21 -7.11
C ASN A 118 10.07 -7.89 -7.35
N PRO A 119 9.83 -8.47 -8.54
CA PRO A 119 8.53 -9.07 -8.88
C PRO A 119 8.30 -10.45 -8.25
N ARG A 120 9.21 -10.96 -7.43
CA ARG A 120 9.05 -12.28 -6.78
C ARG A 120 7.90 -12.24 -5.77
N ASN A 121 7.07 -13.28 -5.80
CA ASN A 121 6.08 -13.54 -4.77
C ASN A 121 6.74 -13.54 -3.38
N GLY A 122 6.18 -12.78 -2.45
CA GLY A 122 6.72 -12.62 -1.11
C GLY A 122 7.74 -11.50 -0.95
N THR A 123 7.98 -10.68 -1.99
CA THR A 123 8.83 -9.49 -1.85
C THR A 123 8.22 -8.55 -0.81
N PRO A 124 8.94 -8.15 0.25
CA PRO A 124 8.36 -7.31 1.29
C PRO A 124 7.83 -5.98 0.75
N ILE A 125 6.73 -5.50 1.32
CA ILE A 125 6.28 -4.13 1.15
C ILE A 125 6.56 -3.39 2.45
N LEU A 126 7.28 -2.29 2.34
CA LEU A 126 7.87 -1.58 3.47
C LEU A 126 7.82 -0.08 3.24
N LEU A 127 8.10 0.69 4.29
CA LEU A 127 8.27 2.13 4.20
C LEU A 127 9.71 2.44 3.79
N TRP A 128 9.87 3.40 2.90
CA TRP A 128 11.19 3.89 2.49
C TRP A 128 11.14 5.38 2.18
N GLU A 129 12.29 6.05 2.31
CA GLU A 129 12.42 7.44 1.89
C GLU A 129 11.94 7.60 0.44
N LYS A 130 11.13 8.64 0.21
CA LYS A 130 10.63 8.92 -1.13
C LYS A 130 11.80 9.24 -2.07
N VAL A 131 11.83 8.56 -3.21
CA VAL A 131 12.73 8.83 -4.33
C VAL A 131 11.89 9.08 -5.59
N ASP A 132 11.97 10.27 -6.18
CA ASP A 132 11.14 10.68 -7.32
C ASP A 132 11.17 9.72 -8.52
N GLU A 133 12.37 9.23 -8.86
CA GLU A 133 12.59 8.36 -10.03
C GLU A 133 12.15 6.90 -9.78
N ASN A 134 11.90 6.52 -8.52
CA ASN A 134 11.61 5.15 -8.12
C ASN A 134 10.14 4.79 -8.36
N ARG A 135 9.90 4.02 -9.43
CA ARG A 135 8.56 3.49 -9.74
C ARG A 135 8.12 2.35 -8.83
N ASN A 136 9.02 1.73 -8.06
CA ASN A 136 8.66 0.73 -7.05
C ASN A 136 7.96 1.35 -5.82
N GLN A 137 7.89 2.69 -5.74
CA GLN A 137 7.13 3.44 -4.73
C GLN A 137 5.79 3.96 -5.27
N VAL A 138 5.49 3.71 -6.55
CA VAL A 138 4.29 4.20 -7.24
C VAL A 138 3.31 3.04 -7.39
N TRP A 139 2.05 3.29 -7.06
CA TRP A 139 1.01 2.28 -6.97
C TRP A 139 -0.20 2.68 -7.80
N LYS A 140 -0.58 1.82 -8.74
CA LYS A 140 -1.79 1.97 -9.53
C LYS A 140 -3.00 1.44 -8.76
N PHE A 141 -4.03 2.26 -8.60
CA PHE A 141 -5.30 1.88 -8.00
C PHE A 141 -6.26 1.44 -9.10
N GLU A 142 -6.27 0.16 -9.41
CA GLU A 142 -7.15 -0.41 -10.42
C GLU A 142 -8.52 -0.67 -9.80
N ARG A 143 -9.52 0.11 -10.18
CA ARG A 143 -10.90 -0.05 -9.68
C ARG A 143 -11.45 -1.41 -10.11
N LEU A 144 -12.06 -2.11 -9.17
CA LEU A 144 -12.77 -3.35 -9.39
C LEU A 144 -14.27 -3.00 -9.41
N ASP A 145 -14.96 -3.43 -10.46
CA ASP A 145 -16.41 -3.31 -10.52
C ASP A 145 -17.04 -4.30 -9.52
N ASP A 146 -18.10 -3.86 -8.84
CA ASP A 146 -18.93 -4.70 -7.96
C ASP A 146 -19.88 -5.60 -8.77
#